data_AF-A0ABD6CQI7-F1
#
_entry.id   AF-A0ABD6CQI7-F1
#
_cell.length_a   1.000
_cell.length_b   1.000
_cell.length_c   1.000
_cell.angle_alpha   90.00
_cell.angle_beta   90.00
_cell.angle_gamma   90.00
#
_symmetry.space_group_name_H-M   'P 1'
#
loop_
_entity.id
_entity.type
_entity.pdbx_description
1 polymer ?
#
loop_
_entity_poly.entity_id
_entity_poly.type
_entity_poly.pdbx_seq_one_letter_code
_entity_poly.pdbx_strand_id
1 'polypeptide(L)'
;MICPYCGTVDTSISNPNVSRGDRAVLTDCPDCGETIHAVGTTDEDEDSPLETVHEYETEEGWAVDLYVQRELPNGSTHEDRETDIDREIRGPDGEIDHFLEYKSRTCSINAYDDTMFRDRKLKEARELHSEHDVPVKFLIRFLDCWAIHEYQPNREYEIRGMYRSDRGQYEDHALVPVEEFRILGWQEHLQGV
;
A
#
# COMPACT_ATOMS: atom_id res chain seq x y z
N MET A 1 13.06 -10.48 3.87
CA MET A 1 12.43 -10.00 5.12
C MET A 1 12.52 -8.48 5.20
N ILE A 2 11.44 -7.83 5.64
CA ILE A 2 11.34 -6.39 5.88
C ILE A 2 10.86 -6.18 7.31
N CYS A 3 11.55 -5.35 8.10
CA CYS A 3 11.10 -5.00 9.44
C CYS A 3 9.93 -4.01 9.37
N PRO A 4 8.72 -4.37 9.84
CA PRO A 4 7.56 -3.49 9.78
C PRO A 4 7.66 -2.28 10.74
N TYR A 5 8.63 -2.28 11.65
CA TYR A 5 8.84 -1.25 12.66
C TYR A 5 9.81 -0.16 12.20
N CYS A 6 10.96 -0.53 11.63
CA CYS A 6 12.00 0.41 11.22
C CYS A 6 12.33 0.40 9.72
N GLY A 7 11.76 -0.52 8.94
CA GLY A 7 12.01 -0.62 7.49
C GLY A 7 13.33 -1.28 7.10
N THR A 8 14.10 -1.81 8.05
CA THR A 8 15.31 -2.58 7.74
C THR A 8 14.96 -3.80 6.87
N VAL A 9 15.66 -3.94 5.74
CA VAL A 9 15.48 -5.07 4.81
C VAL A 9 16.64 -6.05 4.95
N ASP A 10 16.33 -7.33 5.12
CA ASP A 10 17.27 -8.44 5.05
C ASP A 10 16.85 -9.41 3.93
N THR A 11 17.62 -9.39 2.84
CA THR A 11 17.39 -10.22 1.65
C THR A 11 17.92 -11.65 1.80
N SER A 12 18.65 -11.96 2.88
CA SER A 12 19.12 -13.33 3.17
C SER A 12 18.01 -14.22 3.73
N ILE A 13 16.94 -13.62 4.25
CA ILE A 13 15.77 -14.32 4.78
C ILE A 13 14.64 -14.22 3.75
N SER A 14 14.32 -15.36 3.13
CA SER A 14 13.18 -15.49 2.22
C SER A 14 11.87 -15.35 2.97
N ASN A 15 10.88 -14.71 2.32
CA ASN A 15 9.53 -14.66 2.85
C ASN A 15 8.92 -16.07 2.85
N PRO A 16 8.29 -16.51 3.95
CA PRO A 16 7.68 -17.82 4.00
C PRO A 16 6.39 -17.83 3.20
N ASN A 17 6.04 -18.99 2.65
CA ASN A 17 4.70 -19.20 2.10
C ASN A 17 3.73 -19.43 3.26
N VAL A 18 3.04 -18.37 3.70
CA VAL A 18 2.03 -18.41 4.76
C VAL A 18 0.63 -18.52 4.16
N SER A 19 -0.13 -19.53 4.60
CA SER A 19 -1.52 -19.69 4.17
C SER A 19 -2.43 -18.73 4.93
N ARG A 20 -3.70 -18.65 4.51
CA ARG A 20 -4.76 -17.93 5.23
C ARG A 20 -4.83 -18.37 6.70
N GLY A 21 -4.80 -17.40 7.62
CA GLY A 21 -4.79 -17.62 9.07
C GLY A 21 -3.48 -18.12 9.67
N ASP A 22 -2.47 -18.47 8.85
CA ASP A 22 -1.16 -18.90 9.35
C ASP A 22 -0.33 -17.70 9.81
N ARG A 23 0.44 -17.92 10.89
CA ARG A 23 1.45 -16.98 11.39
C ARG A 23 2.78 -17.70 11.56
N ALA A 24 3.84 -17.11 11.03
CA ALA A 24 5.22 -17.56 11.20
C ALA A 24 6.05 -16.46 11.88
N VAL A 25 6.90 -16.84 12.82
CA VAL A 25 7.98 -15.97 13.32
C VAL A 25 9.15 -16.08 12.36
N LEU A 26 9.68 -14.95 11.88
CA LEU A 26 10.83 -14.93 10.96
C LEU A 26 12.14 -14.88 11.73
N THR A 27 12.34 -13.78 12.45
CA THR A 27 13.55 -13.45 13.21
C THR A 27 13.28 -12.21 14.05
N ASP A 28 14.21 -11.85 14.92
CA ASP A 28 14.28 -10.51 15.48
C ASP A 28 15.02 -9.57 14.52
N CYS A 29 14.57 -8.32 14.44
CA CYS A 29 15.21 -7.29 13.63
C CYS A 29 16.61 -6.98 14.19
N PRO A 30 17.68 -7.00 13.37
CA PRO A 30 19.02 -6.68 13.85
C PRO A 30 19.20 -5.20 14.24
N ASP A 31 18.33 -4.31 13.77
CA ASP A 31 18.40 -2.87 14.00
C ASP A 31 17.60 -2.42 15.23
N CYS A 32 16.29 -2.71 15.26
CA CYS A 32 15.42 -2.31 16.38
C CYS A 32 15.18 -3.40 17.44
N GLY A 33 15.58 -4.65 17.19
CA GLY A 33 15.38 -5.77 18.12
C GLY A 33 13.96 -6.35 18.16
N GLU A 34 13.00 -5.78 17.42
CA GLU A 34 11.61 -6.26 17.41
C GLU A 34 11.46 -7.60 16.70
N THR A 35 10.59 -8.46 17.21
CA THR A 35 10.28 -9.76 16.58
C THR A 35 9.41 -9.56 15.35
N ILE A 36 9.83 -10.14 14.23
CA ILE A 36 9.20 -9.98 12.93
C ILE A 36 8.38 -11.22 12.60
N HIS A 37 7.16 -10.99 12.10
CA HIS A 37 6.23 -12.04 11.71
C HIS A 37 5.91 -11.97 10.22
N ALA A 38 5.51 -13.13 9.69
CA ALA A 38 4.72 -13.23 8.46
C ALA A 38 3.35 -13.80 8.83
N VAL A 39 2.29 -13.08 8.49
CA VAL A 39 0.90 -13.42 8.76
C VAL A 39 0.17 -13.45 7.43
N GLY A 40 -0.41 -14.59 7.08
CA GLY A 40 -1.24 -14.74 5.88
C GLY A 40 -2.57 -13.99 6.02
N THR A 41 -3.41 -14.06 4.99
CA THR A 41 -4.67 -13.29 4.97
C THR A 41 -5.56 -13.64 6.14
N THR A 42 -6.16 -12.62 6.75
CA THR A 42 -7.10 -12.74 7.86
C THR A 42 -8.57 -12.67 7.44
N ASP A 43 -8.85 -12.37 6.17
CA ASP A 43 -10.23 -12.18 5.72
C ASP A 43 -10.96 -13.50 5.56
N GLU A 44 -12.19 -13.54 6.05
CA GLU A 44 -13.18 -14.48 5.53
C GLU A 44 -13.79 -13.91 4.26
N ASP A 45 -14.06 -14.74 3.23
CA ASP A 45 -14.57 -14.28 1.95
C ASP A 45 -15.77 -13.34 2.18
N GLU A 46 -15.55 -12.03 2.01
CA GLU A 46 -16.56 -11.02 2.29
C GLU A 46 -17.62 -11.08 1.20
N ASP A 47 -18.85 -11.42 1.56
CA ASP A 47 -20.01 -11.08 0.74
C ASP A 47 -19.99 -9.56 0.53
N SER A 48 -20.28 -9.06 -0.68
CA SER A 48 -20.25 -7.62 -1.00
C SER A 48 -21.63 -6.94 -0.83
N PRO A 49 -21.91 -6.27 0.32
CA PRO A 49 -22.97 -5.27 0.43
C PRO A 49 -22.44 -3.83 0.27
N LEU A 50 -23.37 -2.88 0.03
CA LEU A 50 -23.09 -1.44 -0.04
C LEU A 50 -22.49 -0.86 1.25
N GLU A 51 -22.78 -1.48 2.40
CA GLU A 51 -22.24 -1.08 3.71
C GLU A 51 -20.71 -1.20 3.74
N THR A 52 -20.18 -2.29 3.19
CA THR A 52 -18.75 -2.53 3.02
C THR A 52 -18.07 -1.44 2.16
N VAL A 53 -18.75 -0.92 1.12
CA VAL A 53 -18.20 0.18 0.30
C VAL A 53 -18.03 1.46 1.12
N HIS A 54 -19.03 1.83 1.92
CA HIS A 54 -18.94 3.03 2.77
C HIS A 54 -17.92 2.89 3.89
N GLU A 55 -17.75 1.68 4.44
CA GLU A 55 -16.68 1.39 5.41
C GLU A 55 -15.30 1.56 4.77
N TYR A 56 -15.10 1.08 3.53
CA TYR A 56 -13.85 1.29 2.79
C TYR A 56 -13.59 2.77 2.47
N GLU A 57 -14.60 3.54 2.03
CA GLU A 57 -14.47 4.97 1.77
C GLU A 57 -14.11 5.75 3.06
N THR A 58 -14.73 5.37 4.19
CA THR A 58 -14.44 5.98 5.49
C THR A 58 -13.03 5.63 5.97
N GLU A 59 -12.60 4.37 5.80
CA GLU A 59 -11.26 3.93 6.12
C GLU A 59 -10.22 4.68 5.29
N GLU A 60 -10.45 4.81 3.98
CA GLU A 60 -9.57 5.52 3.06
C GLU A 60 -9.43 7.00 3.43
N GLY A 61 -10.55 7.70 3.66
CA GLY A 61 -10.52 9.10 4.09
C GLY A 61 -9.71 9.28 5.38
N TRP A 62 -9.95 8.42 6.39
CA TRP A 62 -9.18 8.43 7.63
C TRP A 62 -7.69 8.13 7.42
N ALA A 63 -7.36 7.17 6.57
CA ALA A 63 -5.98 6.78 6.26
C ALA A 63 -5.21 7.93 5.60
N VAL A 64 -5.85 8.63 4.66
CA VAL A 64 -5.26 9.78 3.97
C VAL A 64 -5.12 10.97 4.93
N ASP A 65 -6.12 11.24 5.78
CA ASP A 65 -6.03 12.26 6.84
C ASP A 65 -4.83 12.01 7.75
N LEU A 66 -4.65 10.76 8.20
CA LEU A 66 -3.51 10.35 9.01
C LEU A 66 -2.19 10.58 8.27
N TYR A 67 -2.15 10.28 6.97
CA TYR A 67 -0.96 10.50 6.15
C TYR A 67 -0.59 11.98 6.02
N VAL A 68 -1.56 12.83 5.69
CA VAL A 68 -1.35 14.27 5.60
C VAL A 68 -0.86 14.83 6.94
N GLN A 69 -1.45 14.37 8.06
CA GLN A 69 -1.07 14.81 9.39
C GLN A 69 0.38 14.44 9.76
N ARG A 70 0.85 13.25 9.36
CA ARG A 70 2.12 12.68 9.84
C ARG A 70 3.31 12.92 8.91
N GLU A 71 3.12 12.85 7.59
CA GLU A 71 4.23 12.99 6.64
C GLU A 71 4.38 14.39 6.07
N LEU A 72 3.35 15.24 6.11
CA LEU A 72 3.35 16.51 5.38
C LEU A 72 3.47 17.74 6.28
N PRO A 73 3.95 18.88 5.74
CA PRO A 73 3.98 20.13 6.49
C PRO A 73 2.58 20.58 6.92
N ASN A 74 2.52 21.24 8.09
CA ASN A 74 1.29 21.86 8.58
C ASN A 74 0.66 22.78 7.52
N GLY A 75 -0.64 22.60 7.27
CA GLY A 75 -1.39 23.35 6.25
C GLY A 75 -1.59 22.59 4.94
N SER A 76 -0.95 21.43 4.78
CA SER A 76 -1.25 20.53 3.65
C SER A 76 -2.66 19.94 3.77
N THR A 77 -3.28 19.67 2.63
CA THR A 77 -4.66 19.14 2.54
C THR A 77 -4.76 18.08 1.44
N HIS A 78 -5.90 17.41 1.34
CA HIS A 78 -6.19 16.51 0.22
C HIS A 78 -7.60 16.74 -0.34
N GLU A 79 -7.79 16.38 -1.60
CA GLU A 79 -9.07 16.43 -2.32
C GLU A 79 -9.35 15.09 -2.99
N ASP A 80 -10.61 14.65 -2.92
CA ASP A 80 -11.10 13.44 -3.58
C ASP A 80 -11.03 13.57 -5.10
N ARG A 81 -10.67 12.48 -5.78
CA ARG A 81 -10.69 12.39 -7.25
C ARG A 81 -11.63 11.28 -7.69
N GLU A 82 -12.39 11.51 -8.76
CA GLU A 82 -13.33 10.54 -9.34
C GLU A 82 -12.67 9.62 -10.38
N THR A 83 -11.42 9.24 -10.16
CA THR A 83 -10.55 8.56 -11.15
C THR A 83 -9.87 7.32 -10.54
N ASP A 84 -8.92 6.69 -11.23
CA ASP A 84 -8.23 5.50 -10.73
C ASP A 84 -7.15 5.79 -9.68
N ILE A 85 -6.69 7.04 -9.51
CA ILE A 85 -5.88 7.45 -8.35
C ILE A 85 -6.74 8.30 -7.40
N ASP A 86 -6.80 7.91 -6.14
CA ASP A 86 -7.86 8.32 -5.21
C ASP A 86 -7.84 9.81 -4.80
N ARG A 87 -6.65 10.43 -4.65
CA ARG A 87 -6.49 11.76 -4.04
C ARG A 87 -5.50 12.67 -4.75
N GLU A 88 -5.79 13.97 -4.73
CA GLU A 88 -4.83 15.04 -4.97
C GLU A 88 -4.36 15.58 -3.62
N ILE A 89 -3.04 15.65 -3.40
CA ILE A 89 -2.46 16.22 -2.19
C ILE A 89 -1.96 17.62 -2.51
N ARG A 90 -2.41 18.61 -1.73
CA ARG A 90 -2.00 20.00 -1.86
C ARG A 90 -1.08 20.40 -0.72
N GLY A 91 -0.01 21.12 -1.06
CA GLY A 91 0.90 21.70 -0.08
C GLY A 91 0.26 22.91 0.65
N PRO A 92 0.96 23.49 1.64
CA PRO A 92 0.46 24.65 2.38
C PRO A 92 0.24 25.92 1.54
N ASP A 93 0.84 25.99 0.36
CA ASP A 93 0.66 27.06 -0.63
C ASP A 93 -0.55 26.83 -1.56
N GLY A 94 -1.20 25.67 -1.46
CA GLY A 94 -2.34 25.27 -2.28
C GLY A 94 -1.96 24.63 -3.62
N GLU A 95 -0.67 24.56 -3.95
CA GLU A 95 -0.17 23.88 -5.14
C GLU A 95 -0.20 22.36 -4.95
N ILE A 96 -0.25 21.62 -6.06
CA ILE A 96 -0.24 20.16 -6.03
C ILE A 96 1.15 19.70 -5.57
N ASP A 97 1.21 18.98 -4.44
CA ASP A 97 2.44 18.37 -3.95
C ASP A 97 2.65 16.99 -4.59
N HIS A 98 1.62 16.15 -4.64
CA HIS A 98 1.61 14.86 -5.33
C HIS A 98 0.19 14.30 -5.45
N PHE A 99 0.02 13.24 -6.24
CA PHE A 99 -1.17 12.41 -6.22
C PHE A 99 -0.97 11.18 -5.34
N LEU A 100 -2.05 10.69 -4.73
CA LEU A 100 -2.00 9.59 -3.76
C LEU A 100 -3.09 8.55 -4.04
N GLU A 101 -2.67 7.30 -4.11
CA GLU A 101 -3.51 6.11 -4.14
C GLU A 101 -3.42 5.40 -2.78
N TYR A 102 -4.55 5.07 -2.17
CA TYR A 102 -4.59 4.28 -0.95
C TYR A 102 -4.91 2.81 -1.23
N LYS A 103 -4.29 1.92 -0.47
CA LYS A 103 -4.60 0.50 -0.55
C LYS A 103 -4.44 -0.22 0.77
N SER A 104 -5.47 -0.97 1.16
CA SER A 104 -5.40 -1.87 2.32
C SER A 104 -5.03 -3.30 1.91
N ARG A 105 -4.35 -4.01 2.82
CA ARG A 105 -3.91 -5.40 2.72
C ARG A 105 -4.18 -6.10 4.04
N THR A 106 -4.64 -7.33 3.95
CA THR A 106 -5.06 -8.13 5.11
C THR A 106 -4.03 -9.19 5.50
N CYS A 107 -2.82 -9.10 4.93
CA CYS A 107 -1.65 -9.85 5.35
C CYS A 107 -0.56 -8.88 5.85
N SER A 108 0.42 -9.42 6.59
CA SER A 108 1.66 -8.70 6.90
C SER A 108 2.47 -8.40 5.64
N ILE A 109 3.36 -7.41 5.66
CA ILE A 109 4.25 -7.13 4.51
C ILE A 109 5.11 -8.34 4.13
N ASN A 110 5.61 -9.11 5.11
CA ASN A 110 6.44 -10.30 4.86
C ASN A 110 5.68 -11.53 4.37
N ALA A 111 4.36 -11.43 4.16
CA ALA A 111 3.58 -12.47 3.48
C ALA A 111 3.55 -12.27 1.96
N TYR A 112 4.17 -11.20 1.45
CA TYR A 112 4.23 -10.86 0.03
C TYR A 112 5.67 -10.86 -0.47
N ASP A 113 5.90 -11.40 -1.66
CA ASP A 113 7.08 -11.06 -2.45
C ASP A 113 6.81 -9.77 -3.24
N ASP A 114 5.66 -9.73 -3.91
CA ASP A 114 5.15 -8.58 -4.64
C ASP A 114 3.76 -8.18 -4.14
N THR A 115 3.49 -6.87 -4.15
CA THR A 115 2.13 -6.37 -4.17
C THR A 115 1.71 -6.06 -5.60
N MET A 116 0.40 -6.10 -5.84
CA MET A 116 -0.16 -5.87 -7.17
C MET A 116 -0.99 -4.60 -7.22
N PHE A 117 -0.82 -3.82 -8.29
CA PHE A 117 -1.69 -2.71 -8.66
C PHE A 117 -2.34 -3.01 -10.00
N ARG A 118 -3.59 -2.58 -10.21
CA ARG A 118 -4.18 -2.70 -11.55
C ARG A 118 -3.37 -1.85 -12.51
N ASP A 119 -3.10 -2.37 -13.71
CA ASP A 119 -2.32 -1.68 -14.74
C ASP A 119 -2.88 -0.28 -15.07
N ARG A 120 -4.21 -0.13 -15.04
CA ARG A 120 -4.88 1.18 -15.20
C ARG A 120 -4.44 2.24 -14.16
N LYS A 121 -4.14 1.86 -12.92
CA LYS A 121 -3.63 2.79 -11.89
C LYS A 121 -2.22 3.27 -12.24
N LEU A 122 -1.36 2.41 -12.80
CA LEU A 122 -0.04 2.83 -13.27
C LEU A 122 -0.10 3.69 -14.54
N LYS A 123 -1.07 3.41 -15.43
CA LYS A 123 -1.32 4.27 -16.60
C LYS A 123 -1.74 5.66 -16.19
N GLU A 124 -2.69 5.78 -15.27
CA GLU A 124 -3.08 7.09 -14.74
C GLU A 124 -1.93 7.77 -13.99
N ALA A 125 -1.17 7.04 -13.18
CA ALA A 125 0.02 7.59 -12.51
C ALA A 125 1.03 8.19 -13.50
N ARG A 126 1.22 7.54 -14.66
CA ARG A 126 2.07 8.06 -15.75
C ARG A 126 1.51 9.34 -16.35
N GLU A 127 0.20 9.37 -16.61
CA GLU A 127 -0.47 10.54 -17.19
C GLU A 127 -0.37 11.73 -16.25
N LEU A 128 -0.69 11.56 -14.97
CA LEU A 128 -0.60 12.59 -13.94
C LEU A 128 0.82 13.10 -13.74
N HIS A 129 1.80 12.20 -13.67
CA HIS A 129 3.20 12.59 -13.58
C HIS A 129 3.64 13.40 -14.81
N SER A 130 3.19 13.01 -16.01
CA SER A 130 3.53 13.72 -17.25
C SER A 130 2.83 15.08 -17.39
N GLU A 131 1.62 15.23 -16.87
CA GLU A 131 0.83 16.46 -16.95
C GLU A 131 1.27 17.50 -15.93
N HIS A 132 1.54 17.07 -14.69
CA HIS A 132 1.77 17.96 -13.56
C HIS A 132 3.24 18.05 -13.12
N ASP A 133 4.10 17.13 -13.57
CA ASP A 133 5.51 17.02 -13.14
C ASP A 133 5.67 16.88 -11.62
N VAL A 134 4.69 16.23 -10.97
CA VAL A 134 4.69 15.91 -9.53
C VAL A 134 4.71 14.39 -9.30
N PRO A 135 5.11 13.92 -8.11
CA PRO A 135 5.07 12.50 -7.78
C PRO A 135 3.66 11.92 -7.80
N VAL A 136 3.57 10.61 -8.01
CA VAL A 136 2.38 9.81 -7.73
C VAL A 136 2.77 8.71 -6.75
N LYS A 137 2.09 8.65 -5.61
CA LYS A 137 2.46 7.76 -4.50
C LYS A 137 1.33 6.76 -4.22
N PHE A 138 1.70 5.59 -3.74
CA PHE A 138 0.82 4.52 -3.30
C PHE A 138 1.04 4.34 -1.80
N LEU A 139 0.06 4.71 -0.98
CA LEU A 139 0.03 4.45 0.45
C LEU A 139 -0.61 3.08 0.69
N ILE A 140 0.14 2.16 1.29
CA ILE A 140 -0.33 0.80 1.56
C ILE A 140 -0.38 0.56 3.07
N ARG A 141 -1.55 0.15 3.56
CA ARG A 141 -1.72 -0.41 4.90
C ARG A 141 -1.63 -1.92 4.84
N PHE A 142 -0.59 -2.50 5.43
CA PHE A 142 -0.52 -3.93 5.74
C PHE A 142 -1.06 -4.18 7.15
N LEU A 143 -1.21 -5.45 7.51
CA LEU A 143 -1.62 -5.84 8.85
C LEU A 143 -0.66 -5.30 9.93
N ASP A 144 0.65 -5.30 9.64
CA ASP A 144 1.73 -5.05 10.59
C ASP A 144 2.51 -3.75 10.34
N CYS A 145 2.31 -3.07 9.21
CA CYS A 145 2.91 -1.76 8.96
C CYS A 145 2.14 -0.91 7.95
N TRP A 146 2.49 0.37 7.93
CA TRP A 146 2.22 1.27 6.80
C TRP A 146 3.46 1.43 5.94
N ALA A 147 3.25 1.44 4.63
CA ALA A 147 4.31 1.55 3.65
C ALA A 147 3.91 2.49 2.52
N ILE A 148 4.89 3.10 1.85
CA ILE A 148 4.66 3.95 0.69
C ILE A 148 5.57 3.56 -0.47
N HIS A 149 5.02 3.58 -1.68
CA HIS A 149 5.75 3.42 -2.93
C HIS A 149 5.53 4.65 -3.81
N GLU A 150 6.58 5.15 -4.42
CA GLU A 150 6.47 6.21 -5.42
C GLU A 150 6.55 5.61 -6.82
N TYR A 151 5.62 6.01 -7.69
CA TYR A 151 5.64 5.64 -9.10
C TYR A 151 6.96 6.05 -9.75
N GLN A 152 7.57 5.10 -10.48
CA GLN A 152 8.83 5.33 -11.19
C GLN A 152 8.57 5.40 -12.70
N PRO A 153 8.63 6.58 -13.34
CA PRO A 153 8.25 6.75 -14.75
C PRO A 153 9.14 5.97 -15.72
N ASN A 154 10.41 5.77 -15.36
CA ASN A 154 11.40 5.10 -16.20
C ASN A 154 11.51 3.59 -15.92
N ARG A 155 10.67 3.05 -15.02
CA ARG A 155 10.69 1.65 -14.65
C ARG A 155 9.81 0.83 -15.59
N GLU A 156 10.32 -0.31 -16.03
CA GLU A 156 9.51 -1.35 -16.64
C GLU A 156 8.88 -2.22 -15.55
N TYR A 157 7.56 -2.14 -15.41
CA TYR A 157 6.80 -2.96 -14.47
C TYR A 157 6.44 -4.30 -15.12
N GLU A 158 6.62 -5.41 -14.40
CA GLU A 158 6.11 -6.70 -14.85
C GLU A 158 4.57 -6.68 -14.81
N ILE A 159 3.95 -6.99 -15.95
CA ILE A 159 2.49 -7.06 -16.07
C ILE A 159 2.05 -8.52 -16.15
N ARG A 160 1.11 -8.90 -15.29
CA ARG A 160 0.52 -10.22 -15.25
C ARG A 160 -1.00 -10.16 -15.31
N GLY A 161 -1.58 -10.87 -16.28
CA GLY A 161 -3.01 -11.07 -16.37
C GLY A 161 -3.51 -12.02 -15.28
N MET A 162 -4.52 -11.60 -14.52
CA MET A 162 -5.16 -12.42 -13.51
C MET A 162 -6.66 -12.51 -13.75
N TYR A 163 -7.20 -13.72 -13.67
CA TYR A 163 -8.64 -13.93 -13.75
C TYR A 163 -9.31 -13.55 -12.44
N ARG A 164 -10.23 -12.59 -12.49
CA ARG A 164 -11.05 -12.13 -11.38
C ARG A 164 -12.39 -12.86 -11.41
N SER A 165 -12.54 -13.90 -10.58
CA SER A 165 -13.77 -14.71 -10.53
C SER A 165 -14.99 -13.91 -10.11
N ASP A 166 -14.80 -12.90 -9.26
CA ASP A 166 -15.83 -11.95 -8.81
C ASP A 166 -16.41 -11.10 -9.95
N ARG A 167 -15.65 -10.94 -11.05
CA ARG A 167 -16.02 -10.10 -12.20
C ARG A 167 -16.15 -10.88 -13.51
N GLY A 168 -15.75 -12.15 -13.52
CA GLY A 168 -15.79 -13.00 -14.71
C GLY A 168 -14.85 -12.53 -15.84
N GLN A 169 -13.78 -11.80 -15.54
CA GLN A 169 -12.87 -11.24 -16.55
C GLN A 169 -11.40 -11.30 -16.13
N TYR A 170 -10.49 -11.23 -17.11
CA TYR A 170 -9.06 -11.03 -16.85
C TYR A 170 -8.78 -9.54 -16.66
N GLU A 171 -7.97 -9.24 -15.66
CA GLU A 171 -7.46 -7.90 -15.39
C GLU A 171 -5.93 -7.94 -15.29
N ASP A 172 -5.27 -7.01 -15.97
CA ASP A 172 -3.82 -6.87 -15.94
C ASP A 172 -3.39 -6.15 -14.66
N HIS A 173 -2.38 -6.72 -14.00
CA HIS A 173 -1.82 -6.21 -12.78
C HIS A 173 -0.32 -6.02 -12.92
N ALA A 174 0.17 -4.88 -12.47
CA ALA A 174 1.59 -4.63 -12.31
C ALA A 174 2.06 -5.19 -10.97
N LEU A 175 3.16 -5.94 -11.00
CA LEU A 175 3.85 -6.44 -9.80
C LEU A 175 4.87 -5.42 -9.33
N VAL A 176 4.85 -5.15 -8.03
CA VAL A 176 5.83 -4.27 -7.37
C VAL A 176 6.39 -5.00 -6.14
N PRO A 177 7.70 -5.28 -6.11
CA PRO A 177 8.35 -5.92 -4.98
C PRO A 177 8.18 -5.10 -3.71
N VAL A 178 7.80 -5.74 -2.61
CA VAL A 178 7.57 -5.03 -1.34
C VAL A 178 8.85 -4.44 -0.73
N GLU A 179 10.02 -4.94 -1.13
CA GLU A 179 11.33 -4.41 -0.71
C GLU A 179 11.61 -2.99 -1.19
N GLU A 180 10.87 -2.52 -2.18
CA GLU A 180 10.99 -1.16 -2.70
C GLU A 180 10.20 -0.14 -1.88
N PHE A 181 9.44 -0.61 -0.90
CA PHE A 181 8.51 0.23 -0.16
C PHE A 181 9.23 0.86 1.02
N ARG A 182 8.98 2.16 1.23
CA ARG A 182 9.42 2.83 2.43
C ARG A 182 8.43 2.57 3.55
N ILE A 183 8.88 1.95 4.63
CA ILE A 183 8.09 1.79 5.86
C ILE A 183 7.95 3.13 6.58
N LEU A 184 6.73 3.45 7.00
CA LEU A 184 6.40 4.72 7.67
C LEU A 184 6.54 4.65 9.21
N GLY A 185 6.68 3.45 9.77
CA GLY A 185 6.85 3.25 11.22
C GLY A 185 5.59 3.54 12.05
N TRP A 186 4.42 3.64 11.41
CA TRP A 186 3.15 3.91 12.07
C TRP A 186 2.54 2.61 12.62
N GLN A 187 2.98 2.22 13.80
CA GLN A 187 2.48 0.99 14.44
C GLN A 187 1.15 1.24 15.19
N GLU A 188 0.92 2.50 15.61
CA GLU A 188 -0.33 2.92 16.22
C GLU A 188 -1.48 2.74 15.22
N HIS A 189 -2.62 2.20 15.67
CA HIS A 189 -3.83 1.95 14.85
C HIS A 189 -3.80 0.71 13.95
N LEU A 190 -2.75 -0.10 14.00
CA LEU A 190 -2.76 -1.42 13.37
C LEU A 190 -3.46 -2.44 14.28
N GLN A 191 -4.22 -3.36 13.67
CA GLN A 191 -4.78 -4.50 14.38
C GLN A 191 -3.61 -5.43 14.72
N GLY A 192 -3.20 -5.39 15.99
CA GLY A 192 -1.92 -5.91 16.45
C GLY A 192 -1.57 -7.30 15.91
N VAL A 193 -0.30 -7.45 15.52
CA VAL A 193 0.38 -8.73 15.41
C VAL A 193 1.03 -9.05 16.74
#